data_AF-A0A3D1WS39-F1
#
_entry.id   AF-A0A3D1WS39-F1
#
_cell.length_a   1.000
_cell.length_b   1.000
_cell.length_c   1.000
_cell.angle_alpha   90.00
_cell.angle_beta   90.00
_cell.angle_gamma   90.00
#
_symmetry.space_group_name_H-M   'P 1'
#
loop_
_entity.id
_entity.type
_entity.pdbx_description
1 polymer ?
#
loop_
_entity_poly.entity_id
_entity_poly.type
_entity_poly.pdbx_seq_one_letter_code
_entity_poly.pdbx_strand_id
1 'polypeptide(L)'
;MLIERIMAEARTHQSARFSNEIYADEPILKTGRQMQNFLPDQYRKMREISRWQDDPKGGAGRWLSEAELFYRQGLLMADFEDDCPYNGTFKSYFPTYNAMSDRQLRGYFTWRAQVRRGTVEETSTSFAFLYLYELICGIGVDDPLDGFSKIKAFWNAYRAFEPGIDRFARVWLQDYAVFHGLDPKLLRDSKTVMFDNALIELRRAARDLASAPTPPDLAPARRKTSEPTLPLPPDEAGEERLMAAINALSTYNLDNSRLDRSHHRDLRHVACAVYVRMARYYDTHRKTGIVASLFGEETAMPYTMFASAVFFAPERHEDCEYRLDPIHIYRCQNGFWECMRIHGSRQKSSKLGEMMRACDQRLRLALAPAHPLKEEKVPKYLAKIIDDEIAAWLSWDAAHQPVKIDIDLSQLGHIRSAAAQTREALLIDEEREDGTPAEAEATLIEQPGRESAPGMTAEPGEMTIQQAEPDEPTVSTEEFGVMAPLLVSAPAPVAPASAEATNKLAPAEDAFLRALLEQNTAQATSAVERSGQSEDMLVDSINETLFDLVGDTVIEFGAAGPQIIEDYEA
;
A
#
# COMPACT_ATOMS: atom_id res chain seq x y z
N MET A 1 48.16 -24.53 -17.44
CA MET A 1 49.55 -24.10 -17.69
C MET A 1 49.64 -23.06 -18.82
N LEU A 2 49.91 -23.43 -20.08
CA LEU A 2 50.23 -22.43 -21.12
C LEU A 2 49.01 -21.60 -21.57
N ILE A 3 47.86 -22.24 -21.78
CA ILE A 3 46.63 -21.59 -22.30
C ILE A 3 46.08 -20.55 -21.32
N GLU A 4 46.05 -20.86 -20.02
CA GLU A 4 45.63 -19.90 -18.97
C GLU A 4 46.54 -18.68 -18.90
N ARG A 5 47.85 -18.85 -19.17
CA ARG A 5 48.83 -17.76 -19.17
C ARG A 5 48.57 -16.79 -20.32
N ILE A 6 48.33 -17.31 -21.52
CA ILE A 6 47.96 -16.52 -22.71
C ILE A 6 46.61 -15.80 -22.49
N MET A 7 45.63 -16.44 -21.86
CA MET A 7 44.34 -15.81 -21.52
C MET A 7 44.44 -14.79 -20.38
N ALA A 8 45.44 -14.87 -19.50
CA ALA A 8 45.73 -13.84 -18.50
C ALA A 8 46.41 -12.61 -19.15
N GLU A 9 47.39 -12.83 -20.03
CA GLU A 9 48.04 -11.76 -20.81
C GLU A 9 47.01 -11.02 -21.68
N ALA A 10 46.14 -11.73 -22.40
CA ALA A 10 45.08 -11.13 -23.22
C ALA A 10 44.02 -10.32 -22.42
N ARG A 11 43.95 -10.48 -21.09
CA ARG A 11 43.06 -9.70 -20.22
C ARG A 11 43.70 -8.44 -19.64
N THR A 12 45.00 -8.20 -19.84
CA THR A 12 45.70 -7.02 -19.30
C THR A 12 46.51 -6.30 -20.38
N HIS A 13 46.06 -5.08 -20.71
CA HIS A 13 46.57 -4.18 -21.76
C HIS A 13 46.28 -4.62 -23.22
N GLN A 14 45.36 -3.91 -23.90
CA GLN A 14 45.64 -3.11 -25.12
C GLN A 14 44.38 -2.53 -25.79
N SER A 15 43.64 -1.65 -25.10
CA SER A 15 42.59 -0.81 -25.72
C SER A 15 43.14 0.35 -26.58
N ALA A 16 44.38 0.25 -27.06
CA ALA A 16 45.14 1.35 -27.67
C ALA A 16 46.07 0.93 -28.84
N ARG A 17 45.81 -0.19 -29.53
CA ARG A 17 46.60 -0.67 -30.68
C ARG A 17 45.89 -0.79 -32.03
N PHE A 18 44.58 -0.53 -32.09
CA PHE A 18 43.76 -0.65 -33.31
C PHE A 18 43.99 0.44 -34.38
N SER A 19 45.24 0.89 -34.57
CA SER A 19 45.60 1.94 -35.53
C SER A 19 46.80 1.64 -36.43
N ASN A 20 47.56 0.56 -36.23
CA ASN A 20 48.73 0.28 -37.08
C ASN A 20 49.25 -1.17 -37.14
N GLU A 21 48.48 -2.18 -36.77
CA GLU A 21 48.89 -3.58 -36.92
C GLU A 21 48.33 -4.16 -38.24
N ILE A 22 49.25 -4.63 -39.10
CA ILE A 22 48.93 -5.26 -40.39
C ILE A 22 48.42 -6.67 -40.12
N TYR A 23 47.30 -7.04 -40.76
CA TYR A 23 46.68 -8.37 -40.63
C TYR A 23 47.71 -9.48 -40.93
N ALA A 24 47.86 -10.40 -39.96
CA ALA A 24 48.68 -11.59 -40.07
C ALA A 24 47.82 -12.83 -39.80
N ASP A 25 48.15 -13.96 -40.43
CA ASP A 25 47.40 -15.21 -40.29
C ASP A 25 47.68 -15.89 -38.94
N GLU A 26 47.04 -15.39 -37.87
CA GLU A 26 46.97 -16.12 -36.61
C GLU A 26 46.09 -17.38 -36.74
N PRO A 27 46.55 -18.55 -36.28
CA PRO A 27 45.77 -19.78 -36.40
C PRO A 27 44.54 -19.74 -35.50
N ILE A 28 43.36 -19.98 -36.07
CA ILE A 28 42.09 -20.07 -35.33
C ILE A 28 42.13 -21.26 -34.36
N LEU A 29 42.52 -21.00 -33.10
CA LEU A 29 42.87 -22.03 -32.10
C LEU A 29 41.70 -22.94 -31.70
N LYS A 30 40.45 -22.52 -31.96
CA LYS A 30 39.22 -23.31 -31.81
C LYS A 30 38.25 -22.94 -32.93
N THR A 31 37.69 -23.92 -33.62
CA THR A 31 36.58 -23.68 -34.56
C THR A 31 35.35 -23.15 -33.81
N GLY A 32 34.47 -22.40 -34.50
CA GLY A 32 33.25 -21.83 -33.88
C GLY A 32 32.37 -22.88 -33.19
N ARG A 33 32.31 -24.11 -33.71
CA ARG A 33 31.60 -25.24 -33.08
C ARG A 33 32.25 -25.71 -31.77
N GLN A 34 33.58 -25.65 -31.67
CA GLN A 34 34.31 -25.92 -30.42
C GLN A 34 34.18 -24.77 -29.40
N MET A 35 33.91 -23.54 -29.84
CA MET A 35 33.58 -22.42 -28.96
C MET A 35 32.13 -22.48 -28.46
N GLN A 36 31.17 -22.85 -29.31
CA GLN A 36 29.75 -23.02 -28.92
C GLN A 36 29.55 -24.08 -27.83
N ASN A 37 30.36 -25.14 -27.85
CA ASN A 37 30.36 -26.20 -26.83
C ASN A 37 31.42 -25.98 -25.73
N PHE A 38 32.05 -24.80 -25.65
CA PHE A 38 33.06 -24.55 -24.61
C PHE A 38 32.42 -24.21 -23.27
N LEU A 39 32.58 -25.14 -22.32
CA LEU A 39 32.18 -25.00 -20.93
C LEU A 39 33.41 -24.70 -20.05
N PRO A 40 33.52 -23.52 -19.42
CA PRO A 40 34.60 -23.20 -18.47
C PRO A 40 34.71 -24.17 -17.29
N ASP A 41 35.91 -24.31 -16.73
CA ASP A 41 36.23 -25.33 -15.71
C ASP A 41 35.40 -25.22 -14.42
N GLN A 42 34.98 -24.01 -14.02
CA GLN A 42 34.14 -23.81 -12.83
C GLN A 42 32.78 -24.50 -12.95
N TYR A 43 32.18 -24.52 -14.15
CA TYR A 43 30.94 -25.24 -14.40
C TYR A 43 31.11 -26.77 -14.33
N ARG A 44 32.28 -27.31 -14.67
CA ARG A 44 32.54 -28.75 -14.50
C ARG A 44 32.58 -29.10 -13.02
N LYS A 45 33.30 -28.32 -12.21
CA LYS A 45 33.27 -28.43 -10.73
C LYS A 45 31.86 -28.30 -10.16
N MET A 46 31.05 -27.39 -10.70
CA MET A 46 29.64 -27.20 -10.32
C MET A 46 28.76 -28.42 -10.64
N ARG A 47 28.99 -29.08 -11.78
CA ARG A 47 28.35 -30.35 -12.14
C ARG A 47 28.92 -31.56 -11.39
N GLU A 48 30.16 -31.50 -10.94
CA GLU A 48 30.82 -32.51 -10.08
C GLU A 48 30.28 -32.48 -8.64
N ILE A 49 29.58 -31.42 -8.21
CA ILE A 49 28.79 -31.43 -6.97
C ILE A 49 27.60 -32.39 -7.15
N SER A 50 27.84 -33.64 -6.78
CA SER A 50 26.90 -34.76 -6.81
C SER A 50 25.76 -34.58 -5.81
N ARG A 51 24.56 -35.11 -6.16
CA ARG A 51 23.45 -35.28 -5.20
C ARG A 51 23.69 -36.39 -4.17
N TRP A 52 24.73 -37.19 -4.33
CA TRP A 52 25.21 -38.15 -3.35
C TRP A 52 26.43 -37.59 -2.62
N GLN A 53 26.40 -37.61 -1.29
CA GLN A 53 27.53 -37.30 -0.43
C GLN A 53 27.94 -38.57 0.34
N ASP A 54 29.13 -39.09 0.04
CA ASP A 54 29.75 -40.16 0.82
C ASP A 54 30.02 -39.69 2.27
N ASP A 55 29.97 -40.61 3.24
CA ASP A 55 30.37 -40.34 4.62
C ASP A 55 31.90 -40.31 4.72
N PRO A 56 32.53 -39.20 5.17
CA PRO A 56 33.97 -39.13 5.40
C PRO A 56 34.50 -40.17 6.42
N LYS A 57 33.63 -40.81 7.20
CA LYS A 57 33.96 -41.87 8.16
C LYS A 57 33.70 -43.29 7.63
N GLY A 58 33.26 -43.44 6.38
CA GLY A 58 33.08 -44.74 5.71
C GLY A 58 31.76 -45.47 6.03
N GLY A 59 30.79 -44.80 6.65
CA GLY A 59 29.41 -45.28 6.76
C GLY A 59 28.62 -45.13 5.45
N ALA A 60 27.30 -45.28 5.53
CA ALA A 60 26.42 -45.05 4.39
C ALA A 60 26.36 -43.55 4.05
N GLY A 61 26.68 -43.21 2.80
CA GLY A 61 26.47 -41.87 2.27
C GLY A 61 24.99 -41.47 2.23
N ARG A 62 24.73 -40.18 1.97
CA ARG A 62 23.39 -39.59 1.96
C ARG A 62 23.07 -38.90 0.65
N TRP A 63 21.78 -38.90 0.29
CA TRP A 63 21.25 -38.04 -0.75
C TRP A 63 21.05 -36.63 -0.22
N LEU A 64 21.49 -35.63 -0.99
CA LEU A 64 21.22 -34.22 -0.76
C LEU A 64 19.81 -33.87 -1.27
N SER A 65 19.16 -32.93 -0.59
CA SER A 65 17.94 -32.29 -1.11
C SER A 65 18.30 -31.43 -2.33
N GLU A 66 17.32 -31.13 -3.19
CA GLU A 66 17.55 -30.27 -4.36
C GLU A 66 17.95 -28.84 -3.95
N ALA A 67 17.44 -28.35 -2.80
CA ALA A 67 17.82 -27.07 -2.23
C ALA A 67 19.23 -27.08 -1.60
N GLU A 68 19.66 -28.18 -0.98
CA GLU A 68 21.04 -28.32 -0.49
C GLU A 68 22.04 -28.42 -1.65
N LEU A 69 21.68 -29.10 -2.75
CA LEU A 69 22.48 -29.07 -3.98
C LEU A 69 22.59 -27.64 -4.52
N PHE A 70 21.45 -26.95 -4.67
CA PHE A 70 21.40 -25.56 -5.14
C PHE A 70 22.30 -24.65 -4.28
N TYR A 71 22.19 -24.72 -2.96
CA TYR A 71 23.03 -23.95 -2.03
C TYR A 71 24.53 -24.20 -2.25
N ARG A 72 24.96 -25.47 -2.27
CA ARG A 72 26.38 -25.82 -2.48
C ARG A 72 26.91 -25.38 -3.84
N GLN A 73 26.09 -25.51 -4.90
CA GLN A 73 26.43 -25.05 -6.25
C GLN A 73 26.51 -23.52 -6.34
N GLY A 74 25.61 -22.82 -5.65
CA GLY A 74 25.59 -21.36 -5.59
C GLY A 74 26.77 -20.78 -4.81
N LEU A 75 27.15 -21.39 -3.67
CA LEU A 75 28.37 -21.03 -2.94
C LEU A 75 29.64 -21.21 -3.77
N LEU A 76 29.81 -22.33 -4.48
CA LEU A 76 30.97 -22.55 -5.37
C LEU A 76 31.05 -21.47 -6.46
N MET A 77 29.89 -21.00 -6.94
CA MET A 77 29.76 -20.02 -8.00
C MET A 77 29.45 -18.61 -7.47
N ALA A 78 29.71 -18.32 -6.19
CA ALA A 78 29.29 -17.08 -5.55
C ALA A 78 29.89 -15.86 -6.27
N ASP A 79 31.21 -15.85 -6.46
CA ASP A 79 31.97 -14.74 -7.09
C ASP A 79 32.17 -14.93 -8.61
N PHE A 80 31.52 -15.92 -9.21
CA PHE A 80 31.72 -16.26 -10.62
C PHE A 80 30.91 -15.35 -11.57
N GLU A 81 31.57 -14.82 -12.59
CA GLU A 81 30.97 -14.08 -13.70
C GLU A 81 31.29 -14.77 -15.03
N ASP A 82 30.35 -14.71 -15.98
CA ASP A 82 30.54 -15.15 -17.38
C ASP A 82 30.21 -13.99 -18.34
N ASP A 83 30.63 -14.15 -19.60
CA ASP A 83 30.34 -13.25 -20.71
C ASP A 83 29.85 -14.08 -21.89
N CYS A 84 28.58 -14.48 -21.82
CA CYS A 84 27.91 -15.34 -22.79
C CYS A 84 26.38 -15.12 -22.78
N PRO A 85 25.88 -14.04 -23.40
CA PRO A 85 24.47 -13.72 -23.46
C PRO A 85 23.57 -14.85 -24.01
N TYR A 86 22.34 -14.92 -23.48
CA TYR A 86 21.38 -15.98 -23.78
C TYR A 86 20.00 -15.43 -24.11
N ASN A 87 19.71 -15.37 -25.39
CA ASN A 87 18.46 -14.82 -25.96
C ASN A 87 17.37 -15.92 -26.09
N GLY A 88 17.31 -16.84 -25.13
CA GLY A 88 16.38 -17.97 -25.13
C GLY A 88 15.55 -18.02 -23.85
N THR A 89 14.58 -18.94 -23.79
CA THR A 89 13.70 -19.08 -22.62
C THR A 89 14.07 -20.27 -21.73
N PHE A 90 13.92 -20.07 -20.42
CA PHE A 90 13.98 -21.13 -19.42
C PHE A 90 12.74 -21.03 -18.53
N LYS A 91 11.95 -22.12 -18.46
CA LYS A 91 10.74 -22.18 -17.61
C LYS A 91 10.85 -23.38 -16.67
N SER A 92 10.84 -23.11 -15.37
CA SER A 92 10.73 -24.08 -14.27
C SER A 92 9.97 -23.44 -13.11
N TYR A 93 9.12 -24.23 -12.42
CA TYR A 93 8.39 -23.79 -11.22
C TYR A 93 9.33 -23.59 -10.02
N PHE A 94 10.31 -24.47 -9.86
CA PHE A 94 11.36 -24.39 -8.85
C PHE A 94 12.71 -24.41 -9.58
N PRO A 95 13.17 -23.27 -10.12
CA PRO A 95 14.43 -23.20 -10.84
C PRO A 95 15.61 -23.51 -9.92
N THR A 96 16.51 -24.37 -10.39
CA THR A 96 17.83 -24.64 -9.81
C THR A 96 18.87 -24.73 -10.93
N TYR A 97 20.15 -24.56 -10.61
CA TYR A 97 21.24 -24.70 -11.57
C TYR A 97 21.27 -26.09 -12.23
N ASN A 98 20.95 -27.13 -11.45
CA ASN A 98 20.88 -28.51 -11.90
C ASN A 98 19.89 -28.69 -13.05
N ALA A 99 18.73 -28.03 -13.00
CA ALA A 99 17.67 -28.09 -14.01
C ALA A 99 17.98 -27.32 -15.31
N MET A 100 19.04 -26.49 -15.35
CA MET A 100 19.43 -25.74 -16.55
C MET A 100 20.40 -26.52 -17.43
N SER A 101 20.29 -26.33 -18.74
CA SER A 101 21.36 -26.70 -19.69
C SER A 101 22.60 -25.82 -19.53
N ASP A 102 23.76 -26.30 -20.00
CA ASP A 102 25.01 -25.54 -19.88
C ASP A 102 24.96 -24.15 -20.54
N ARG A 103 24.19 -23.98 -21.64
CA ARG A 103 24.01 -22.66 -22.25
C ARG A 103 23.06 -21.75 -21.48
N GLN A 104 22.05 -22.30 -20.80
CA GLN A 104 21.20 -21.55 -19.86
C GLN A 104 21.99 -21.13 -18.62
N LEU A 105 22.88 -21.99 -18.10
CA LEU A 105 23.82 -21.62 -17.03
C LEU A 105 24.70 -20.44 -17.44
N ARG A 106 25.42 -20.53 -18.57
CA ARG A 106 26.29 -19.43 -19.05
C ARG A 106 25.51 -18.13 -19.27
N GLY A 107 24.28 -18.22 -19.78
CA GLY A 107 23.34 -17.10 -19.86
C GLY A 107 23.00 -16.48 -18.51
N TYR A 108 22.56 -17.30 -17.55
CA TYR A 108 22.20 -16.86 -16.20
C TYR A 108 23.37 -16.17 -15.48
N PHE A 109 24.58 -16.74 -15.52
CA PHE A 109 25.74 -16.13 -14.86
C PHE A 109 26.21 -14.82 -15.53
N THR A 110 25.93 -14.64 -16.83
CA THR A 110 26.15 -13.37 -17.53
C THR A 110 25.14 -12.31 -17.07
N TRP A 111 23.84 -12.64 -17.13
CA TRP A 111 22.76 -11.76 -16.68
C TRP A 111 22.86 -11.41 -15.18
N ARG A 112 23.23 -12.38 -14.34
CA ARG A 112 23.47 -12.16 -12.91
C ARG A 112 24.64 -11.18 -12.66
N ALA A 113 25.70 -11.24 -13.47
CA ALA A 113 26.79 -10.29 -13.38
C ALA A 113 26.33 -8.87 -13.75
N GLN A 114 25.50 -8.70 -14.79
CA GLN A 114 24.87 -7.42 -15.12
C GLN A 114 24.00 -6.90 -13.96
N VAL A 115 23.12 -7.73 -13.40
CA VAL A 115 22.23 -7.39 -12.28
C VAL A 115 23.03 -6.95 -11.04
N ARG A 116 24.07 -7.69 -10.67
CA ARG A 116 24.94 -7.34 -9.52
C ARG A 116 25.78 -6.06 -9.74
N ARG A 117 25.97 -5.65 -11.00
CA ARG A 117 26.58 -4.36 -11.38
C ARG A 117 25.55 -3.22 -11.51
N GLY A 118 24.26 -3.49 -11.24
CA GLY A 118 23.16 -2.52 -11.27
C GLY A 118 22.35 -2.49 -12.57
N THR A 119 22.70 -3.28 -13.58
CA THR A 119 21.98 -3.36 -14.87
C THR A 119 20.97 -4.51 -14.83
N VAL A 120 19.69 -4.18 -14.57
CA VAL A 120 18.59 -5.15 -14.52
C VAL A 120 17.84 -5.15 -15.86
N GLU A 121 18.11 -6.15 -16.69
CA GLU A 121 17.43 -6.40 -17.97
C GLU A 121 16.33 -7.47 -17.82
N GLU A 122 15.30 -7.40 -18.66
CA GLU A 122 14.27 -8.43 -18.77
C GLU A 122 14.89 -9.79 -19.10
N THR A 123 14.37 -10.85 -18.49
CA THR A 123 14.81 -12.22 -18.76
C THR A 123 13.68 -13.23 -18.51
N SER A 124 14.00 -14.52 -18.62
CA SER A 124 13.06 -15.57 -18.21
C SER A 124 12.71 -15.43 -16.71
N THR A 125 11.43 -15.40 -16.37
CA THR A 125 10.91 -15.35 -14.98
C THR A 125 11.64 -16.30 -14.02
N SER A 126 11.99 -17.51 -14.48
CA SER A 126 12.75 -18.50 -13.71
C SER A 126 14.19 -18.10 -13.37
N PHE A 127 14.85 -17.20 -14.10
CA PHE A 127 16.15 -16.62 -13.72
C PHE A 127 15.99 -15.60 -12.59
N ALA A 128 14.95 -14.75 -12.64
CA ALA A 128 14.64 -13.81 -11.56
C ALA A 128 14.34 -14.53 -10.23
N PHE A 129 13.56 -15.62 -10.28
CA PHE A 129 13.35 -16.49 -9.12
C PHE A 129 14.63 -17.19 -8.64
N LEU A 130 15.48 -17.68 -9.55
CA LEU A 130 16.76 -18.29 -9.19
C LEU A 130 17.70 -17.30 -8.46
N TYR A 131 17.71 -16.03 -8.89
CA TYR A 131 18.50 -14.98 -8.25
C TYR A 131 17.93 -14.56 -6.89
N LEU A 132 16.59 -14.52 -6.73
CA LEU A 132 15.98 -14.36 -5.41
C LEU A 132 16.36 -15.52 -4.47
N TYR A 133 16.41 -16.77 -4.97
CA TYR A 133 16.86 -17.91 -4.17
C TYR A 133 18.34 -17.84 -3.78
N GLU A 134 19.21 -17.27 -4.62
CA GLU A 134 20.59 -16.97 -4.23
C GLU A 134 20.64 -16.04 -3.02
N LEU A 135 19.98 -14.87 -3.11
CA LEU A 135 19.99 -13.87 -2.05
C LEU A 135 19.35 -14.38 -0.75
N ILE A 136 18.23 -15.10 -0.85
CA ILE A 136 17.55 -15.74 0.29
C ILE A 136 18.46 -16.78 0.97
N CYS A 137 19.32 -17.47 0.20
CA CYS A 137 20.33 -18.39 0.75
C CYS A 137 21.67 -17.73 1.10
N GLY A 138 21.79 -16.40 1.05
CA GLY A 138 23.03 -15.66 1.37
C GLY A 138 24.14 -15.75 0.31
N ILE A 139 23.84 -16.17 -0.92
CA ILE A 139 24.82 -16.30 -2.00
C ILE A 139 25.05 -14.93 -2.66
N GLY A 140 26.27 -14.40 -2.55
CA GLY A 140 26.60 -13.03 -3.02
C GLY A 140 26.08 -11.92 -2.08
N VAL A 141 25.86 -12.26 -0.82
CA VAL A 141 25.42 -11.37 0.26
C VAL A 141 26.56 -11.23 1.27
N ASP A 142 26.84 -10.00 1.70
CA ASP A 142 27.94 -9.66 2.59
C ASP A 142 27.51 -9.74 4.07
N ASP A 143 26.32 -9.24 4.38
CA ASP A 143 25.63 -9.37 5.67
C ASP A 143 24.09 -9.37 5.47
N PRO A 144 23.27 -9.74 6.46
CA PRO A 144 21.82 -9.82 6.26
C PRO A 144 21.11 -8.49 5.98
N LEU A 145 21.64 -7.34 6.38
CA LEU A 145 21.04 -6.05 6.00
C LEU A 145 21.33 -5.73 4.52
N ASP A 146 22.53 -6.07 4.05
CA ASP A 146 22.87 -6.07 2.62
C ASP A 146 21.97 -7.04 1.83
N GLY A 147 21.77 -8.27 2.31
CA GLY A 147 20.90 -9.27 1.66
C GLY A 147 19.46 -8.80 1.53
N PHE A 148 18.87 -8.26 2.61
CA PHE A 148 17.56 -7.63 2.59
C PHE A 148 17.49 -6.47 1.59
N SER A 149 18.54 -5.65 1.52
CA SER A 149 18.64 -4.51 0.60
C SER A 149 18.74 -4.95 -0.87
N LYS A 150 19.55 -5.97 -1.17
CA LYS A 150 19.68 -6.59 -2.50
C LYS A 150 18.34 -7.21 -2.96
N ILE A 151 17.62 -7.91 -2.08
CA ILE A 151 16.28 -8.46 -2.38
C ILE A 151 15.28 -7.33 -2.67
N LYS A 152 15.20 -6.31 -1.81
CA LYS A 152 14.27 -5.18 -1.97
C LYS A 152 14.57 -4.36 -3.23
N ALA A 153 15.85 -4.12 -3.55
CA ALA A 153 16.28 -3.40 -4.74
C ALA A 153 15.98 -4.19 -6.03
N PHE A 154 16.33 -5.48 -6.08
CA PHE A 154 16.05 -6.32 -7.24
C PHE A 154 14.55 -6.46 -7.50
N TRP A 155 13.74 -6.68 -6.45
CA TRP A 155 12.28 -6.71 -6.57
C TRP A 155 11.73 -5.38 -7.12
N ASN A 156 12.15 -4.25 -6.57
CA ASN A 156 11.70 -2.93 -7.01
C ASN A 156 12.05 -2.60 -8.47
N ALA A 157 13.14 -3.15 -9.01
CA ALA A 157 13.47 -3.05 -10.43
C ALA A 157 12.67 -4.05 -11.29
N TYR A 158 12.71 -5.35 -10.94
CA TYR A 158 12.21 -6.41 -11.80
C TYR A 158 10.67 -6.47 -11.90
N ARG A 159 9.94 -5.93 -10.91
CA ARG A 159 8.47 -5.82 -10.90
C ARG A 159 7.89 -5.04 -12.09
N ALA A 160 8.69 -4.26 -12.80
CA ALA A 160 8.28 -3.55 -14.01
C ALA A 160 8.11 -4.49 -15.21
N PHE A 161 8.91 -5.56 -15.27
CA PHE A 161 8.83 -6.60 -16.31
C PHE A 161 7.87 -7.73 -15.91
N GLU A 162 7.91 -8.14 -14.63
CA GLU A 162 7.14 -9.28 -14.10
C GLU A 162 6.38 -8.87 -12.83
N PRO A 163 5.17 -8.29 -12.94
CA PRO A 163 4.37 -7.90 -11.77
C PRO A 163 4.00 -9.08 -10.87
N GLY A 164 3.95 -10.31 -11.39
CA GLY A 164 3.65 -11.53 -10.63
C GLY A 164 4.67 -11.81 -9.50
N ILE A 165 5.87 -11.23 -9.58
CA ILE A 165 6.91 -11.38 -8.55
C ILE A 165 6.51 -10.78 -7.20
N ASP A 166 5.63 -9.77 -7.16
CA ASP A 166 5.17 -9.08 -5.94
C ASP A 166 4.58 -10.06 -4.91
N ARG A 167 3.85 -11.08 -5.37
CA ARG A 167 3.21 -12.08 -4.51
C ARG A 167 4.21 -12.86 -3.65
N PHE A 168 5.39 -13.12 -4.21
CA PHE A 168 6.44 -13.91 -3.56
C PHE A 168 7.47 -13.02 -2.86
N ALA A 169 7.96 -11.99 -3.54
CA ALA A 169 8.99 -11.09 -3.02
C ALA A 169 8.55 -10.37 -1.73
N ARG A 170 7.27 -9.99 -1.60
CA ARG A 170 6.72 -9.41 -0.35
C ARG A 170 6.83 -10.37 0.83
N VAL A 171 6.49 -11.64 0.63
CA VAL A 171 6.52 -12.67 1.69
C VAL A 171 7.97 -13.00 2.03
N TRP A 172 8.82 -13.26 1.03
CA TRP A 172 10.21 -13.62 1.26
C TRP A 172 11.04 -12.49 1.87
N LEU A 173 10.77 -11.22 1.54
CA LEU A 173 11.44 -10.08 2.18
C LEU A 173 11.03 -9.92 3.65
N GLN A 174 9.77 -10.22 3.99
CA GLN A 174 9.30 -10.29 5.38
C GLN A 174 9.95 -11.49 6.12
N ASP A 175 9.92 -12.69 5.54
CA ASP A 175 10.57 -13.88 6.08
C ASP A 175 12.07 -13.68 6.29
N TYR A 176 12.75 -12.98 5.38
CA TYR A 176 14.19 -12.71 5.46
C TYR A 176 14.53 -11.82 6.66
N ALA A 177 13.77 -10.76 6.90
CA ALA A 177 13.95 -9.91 8.08
C ALA A 177 13.65 -10.64 9.39
N VAL A 178 12.65 -11.54 9.40
CA VAL A 178 12.33 -12.39 10.56
C VAL A 178 13.42 -13.42 10.82
N PHE A 179 13.88 -14.13 9.78
CA PHE A 179 14.89 -15.20 9.85
C PHE A 179 16.30 -14.67 10.20
N HIS A 180 16.60 -13.41 9.88
CA HIS A 180 17.88 -12.80 10.24
C HIS A 180 17.80 -11.80 11.41
N GLY A 181 16.66 -11.71 12.09
CA GLY A 181 16.52 -10.85 13.28
C GLY A 181 16.67 -9.34 13.00
N LEU A 182 16.38 -8.89 11.78
CA LEU A 182 16.55 -7.50 11.37
C LEU A 182 15.53 -6.57 12.03
N ASP A 183 15.86 -5.28 12.16
CA ASP A 183 15.00 -4.26 12.78
C ASP A 183 13.60 -4.22 12.14
N PRO A 184 12.51 -4.51 12.89
CA PRO A 184 11.14 -4.49 12.36
C PRO A 184 10.74 -3.16 11.70
N LYS A 185 11.46 -2.06 11.97
CA LYS A 185 11.29 -0.79 11.25
C LYS A 185 11.40 -0.92 9.73
N LEU A 186 12.19 -1.88 9.22
CA LEU A 186 12.36 -2.14 7.79
C LEU A 186 11.09 -2.64 7.08
N LEU A 187 10.11 -3.15 7.84
CA LEU A 187 8.85 -3.72 7.36
C LEU A 187 7.62 -2.83 7.62
N ARG A 188 7.80 -1.60 8.13
CA ARG A 188 6.70 -0.67 8.46
C ARG A 188 5.75 -0.40 7.30
N ASP A 189 6.30 -0.25 6.10
CA ASP A 189 5.55 0.07 4.88
C ASP A 189 4.87 -1.16 4.26
N SER A 190 4.96 -2.34 4.90
CA SER A 190 4.31 -3.54 4.42
C SER A 190 2.80 -3.50 4.67
N LYS A 191 2.01 -3.96 3.69
CA LYS A 191 0.55 -4.12 3.84
C LYS A 191 0.19 -4.97 5.08
N THR A 192 1.05 -5.93 5.45
CA THR A 192 0.94 -6.72 6.68
C THR A 192 0.89 -5.81 7.91
N VAL A 193 1.95 -5.03 8.15
CA VAL A 193 2.10 -4.17 9.33
C VAL A 193 1.07 -3.04 9.35
N MET A 194 0.71 -2.46 8.20
CA MET A 194 -0.35 -1.44 8.13
C MET A 194 -1.71 -1.98 8.58
N PHE A 195 -2.08 -3.19 8.13
CA PHE A 195 -3.33 -3.86 8.50
C PHE A 195 -3.33 -4.27 9.99
N ASP A 196 -2.22 -4.83 10.47
CA ASP A 196 -2.11 -5.27 11.87
C ASP A 196 -2.07 -4.07 12.85
N ASN A 197 -1.44 -2.94 12.48
CA ASN A 197 -1.50 -1.67 13.22
C ASN A 197 -2.93 -1.12 13.34
N ALA A 198 -3.72 -1.16 12.26
CA ALA A 198 -5.12 -0.74 12.32
C ALA A 198 -5.92 -1.63 13.28
N LEU A 199 -5.68 -2.95 13.27
CA LEU A 199 -6.31 -3.89 14.22
C LEU A 199 -5.87 -3.64 15.67
N ILE A 200 -4.64 -3.17 15.89
CA ILE A 200 -4.14 -2.75 17.21
C ILE A 200 -4.88 -1.50 17.72
N GLU A 201 -5.05 -0.45 16.91
CA GLU A 201 -5.80 0.75 17.33
C GLU A 201 -7.30 0.45 17.51
N LEU A 202 -7.92 -0.40 16.67
CA LEU A 202 -9.29 -0.90 16.93
C LEU A 202 -9.41 -1.62 18.29
N ARG A 203 -8.48 -2.54 18.58
CA ARG A 203 -8.38 -3.24 19.88
C ARG A 203 -8.04 -2.31 21.04
N ARG A 204 -7.39 -1.18 20.79
CA ARG A 204 -7.05 -0.17 21.79
C ARG A 204 -8.28 0.66 22.15
N ALA A 205 -8.97 1.24 21.17
CA ALA A 205 -10.18 2.04 21.40
C ALA A 205 -11.25 1.29 22.20
N ALA A 206 -11.41 -0.02 21.95
CA ALA A 206 -12.29 -0.88 22.74
C ALA A 206 -11.85 -1.03 24.21
N ARG A 207 -10.53 -1.10 24.49
CA ARG A 207 -9.96 -1.33 25.84
C ARG A 207 -9.81 -0.06 26.65
N ASP A 208 -9.35 1.04 26.05
CA ASP A 208 -9.12 2.31 26.77
C ASP A 208 -10.44 2.81 27.41
N LEU A 209 -11.59 2.51 26.78
CA LEU A 209 -12.93 2.75 27.32
C LEU A 209 -13.51 1.68 28.26
N ALA A 210 -12.85 0.54 28.44
CA ALA A 210 -13.14 -0.41 29.51
C ALA A 210 -12.37 -0.07 30.81
N SER A 211 -11.30 0.71 30.71
CA SER A 211 -10.30 0.90 31.78
C SER A 211 -10.45 2.18 32.61
N ALA A 212 -11.56 2.94 32.47
CA ALA A 212 -11.87 4.02 33.41
C ALA A 212 -12.11 3.43 34.81
N PRO A 213 -11.24 3.68 35.81
CA PRO A 213 -11.26 2.93 37.06
C PRO A 213 -12.43 3.39 37.94
N THR A 214 -13.48 2.57 38.02
CA THR A 214 -14.49 2.71 39.08
C THR A 214 -13.80 2.47 40.44
N PRO A 215 -13.87 3.41 41.41
CA PRO A 215 -13.31 3.19 42.73
C PRO A 215 -13.92 1.93 43.40
N PRO A 216 -13.14 1.12 44.13
CA PRO A 216 -13.55 -0.23 44.54
C PRO A 216 -14.76 -0.28 45.50
N ASP A 217 -15.13 0.84 46.13
CA ASP A 217 -16.31 0.96 47.00
C ASP A 217 -17.63 1.22 46.24
N LEU A 218 -17.61 1.39 44.92
CA LEU A 218 -18.82 1.61 44.12
C LEU A 218 -19.05 0.44 43.16
N ALA A 219 -20.22 -0.21 43.29
CA ALA A 219 -20.69 -1.18 42.31
C ALA A 219 -20.71 -0.55 40.90
N PRO A 220 -20.27 -1.28 39.85
CA PRO A 220 -20.05 -0.69 38.54
C PRO A 220 -21.32 -0.06 37.99
N ALA A 221 -21.30 1.28 37.91
CA ALA A 221 -22.41 2.07 37.39
C ALA A 221 -22.62 1.69 35.92
N ARG A 222 -23.67 0.89 35.67
CA ARG A 222 -24.03 0.39 34.35
C ARG A 222 -24.53 1.57 33.51
N ARG A 223 -23.59 2.26 32.83
CA ARG A 223 -23.84 3.44 31.99
C ARG A 223 -25.11 3.21 31.17
N LYS A 224 -26.03 4.18 31.21
CA LYS A 224 -27.29 4.07 30.49
C LYS A 224 -27.01 4.05 28.99
N THR A 225 -27.84 3.37 28.22
CA THR A 225 -27.74 3.35 26.74
C THR A 225 -27.92 4.75 26.13
N SER A 226 -28.43 5.72 26.89
CA SER A 226 -28.57 7.13 26.51
C SER A 226 -27.37 8.03 26.88
N GLU A 227 -26.31 7.49 27.49
CA GLU A 227 -25.09 8.25 27.79
C GLU A 227 -24.08 8.12 26.64
N PRO A 228 -23.32 9.17 26.29
CA PRO A 228 -22.27 9.10 25.28
C PRO A 228 -21.27 7.97 25.58
N THR A 229 -20.84 7.24 24.54
CA THR A 229 -19.80 6.20 24.72
C THR A 229 -18.45 6.84 24.98
N LEU A 230 -18.01 7.71 24.06
CA LEU A 230 -16.78 8.48 24.14
C LEU A 230 -16.88 9.57 25.23
N PRO A 231 -15.73 10.03 25.79
CA PRO A 231 -15.71 11.24 26.60
C PRO A 231 -16.10 12.46 25.75
N LEU A 232 -16.66 13.47 26.41
CA LEU A 232 -16.92 14.79 25.83
C LEU A 232 -16.28 15.85 26.76
N PRO A 233 -15.51 16.82 26.25
CA PRO A 233 -15.19 17.08 24.84
C PRO A 233 -14.40 15.93 24.16
N PRO A 234 -14.45 15.85 22.81
CA PRO A 234 -13.79 14.79 22.04
C PRO A 234 -12.26 14.80 22.17
N ASP A 235 -11.62 13.63 22.15
CA ASP A 235 -10.19 13.49 21.92
C ASP A 235 -9.96 13.46 20.41
N GLU A 236 -9.88 14.63 19.78
CA GLU A 236 -9.78 14.74 18.32
C GLU A 236 -8.63 13.90 17.76
N ALA A 237 -7.45 13.94 18.40
CA ALA A 237 -6.29 13.18 17.96
C ALA A 237 -6.46 11.66 18.17
N GLY A 238 -7.23 11.24 19.18
CA GLY A 238 -7.60 9.84 19.41
C GLY A 238 -8.62 9.31 18.41
N GLU A 239 -9.63 10.12 18.14
CA GLU A 239 -10.68 9.84 17.14
C GLU A 239 -10.10 9.78 15.73
N GLU A 240 -9.16 10.67 15.37
CA GLU A 240 -8.51 10.66 14.05
C GLU A 240 -7.78 9.33 13.76
N ARG A 241 -7.04 8.81 14.75
CA ARG A 241 -6.36 7.51 14.64
C ARG A 241 -7.34 6.36 14.53
N LEU A 242 -8.49 6.45 15.22
CA LEU A 242 -9.53 5.43 15.17
C LEU A 242 -10.28 5.46 13.84
N MET A 243 -10.61 6.63 13.30
CA MET A 243 -11.24 6.79 11.99
C MET A 243 -10.32 6.27 10.87
N ALA A 244 -9.03 6.64 10.88
CA ALA A 244 -8.04 6.09 9.95
C ALA A 244 -7.91 4.56 10.05
N ALA A 245 -7.92 4.00 11.27
CA ALA A 245 -7.90 2.55 11.48
C ALA A 245 -9.20 1.85 11.00
N ILE A 246 -10.35 2.50 11.14
CA ILE A 246 -11.63 2.05 10.58
C ILE A 246 -11.57 2.05 9.05
N ASN A 247 -11.15 3.15 8.42
CA ASN A 247 -11.10 3.31 6.96
C ASN A 247 -10.10 2.37 6.28
N ALA A 248 -8.99 2.05 6.95
CA ALA A 248 -8.03 1.03 6.52
C ALA A 248 -8.63 -0.39 6.49
N LEU A 249 -9.59 -0.69 7.37
CA LEU A 249 -10.16 -2.02 7.59
C LEU A 249 -11.61 -2.20 7.11
N SER A 250 -12.29 -1.11 6.78
CA SER A 250 -13.65 -1.04 6.24
C SER A 250 -13.64 -1.10 4.72
N THR A 251 -14.64 -1.73 4.07
CA THR A 251 -14.79 -1.60 2.61
C THR A 251 -15.22 -0.19 2.23
N TYR A 252 -16.17 0.39 2.97
CA TYR A 252 -16.61 1.78 2.81
C TYR A 252 -15.61 2.75 3.45
N ASN A 253 -15.09 3.72 2.69
CA ASN A 253 -14.18 4.74 3.21
C ASN A 253 -14.95 6.01 3.64
N LEU A 254 -14.87 6.40 4.91
CA LEU A 254 -15.50 7.62 5.39
C LEU A 254 -14.83 8.89 4.85
N ASP A 255 -13.53 8.89 4.58
CA ASP A 255 -12.79 10.07 4.07
C ASP A 255 -13.22 10.45 2.65
N ASN A 256 -13.80 9.51 1.90
CA ASN A 256 -14.36 9.75 0.57
C ASN A 256 -15.78 10.36 0.66
N SER A 257 -16.40 10.41 1.84
CA SER A 257 -17.77 10.89 2.00
C SER A 257 -17.88 12.39 1.74
N ARG A 258 -18.89 12.79 0.97
CA ARG A 258 -19.29 14.19 0.83
C ARG A 258 -19.69 14.84 2.16
N LEU A 259 -20.17 14.05 3.13
CA LEU A 259 -20.46 14.56 4.47
C LEU A 259 -19.16 14.99 5.17
N ASP A 260 -18.07 14.22 5.04
CA ASP A 260 -16.78 14.53 5.66
C ASP A 260 -16.27 15.92 5.24
N ARG A 261 -16.30 16.21 3.93
CA ARG A 261 -15.91 17.51 3.34
C ARG A 261 -16.61 18.74 3.93
N SER A 262 -17.70 18.56 4.69
CA SER A 262 -18.48 19.64 5.32
C SER A 262 -18.65 19.50 6.84
N HIS A 263 -18.62 18.27 7.37
CA HIS A 263 -18.96 17.91 8.76
C HIS A 263 -18.00 16.83 9.32
N HIS A 264 -16.74 16.83 8.87
CA HIS A 264 -15.69 15.89 9.29
C HIS A 264 -15.65 15.64 10.80
N ARG A 265 -15.66 16.71 11.62
CA ARG A 265 -15.68 16.64 13.09
C ARG A 265 -16.86 15.81 13.63
N ASP A 266 -18.03 15.95 13.02
CA ASP A 266 -19.26 15.26 13.44
C ASP A 266 -19.24 13.78 12.97
N LEU A 267 -18.83 13.54 11.73
CA LEU A 267 -18.72 12.19 11.15
C LEU A 267 -17.68 11.36 11.90
N ARG A 268 -16.50 11.93 12.14
CA ARG A 268 -15.40 11.34 12.92
C ARG A 268 -15.87 10.92 14.31
N HIS A 269 -16.45 11.84 15.08
CA HIS A 269 -16.88 11.53 16.45
C HIS A 269 -17.97 10.46 16.48
N VAL A 270 -19.00 10.58 15.62
CA VAL A 270 -20.11 9.60 15.56
C VAL A 270 -19.63 8.22 15.13
N ALA A 271 -18.80 8.11 14.09
CA ALA A 271 -18.25 6.83 13.63
C ALA A 271 -17.40 6.15 14.72
N CYS A 272 -16.55 6.92 15.39
CA CYS A 272 -15.73 6.46 16.52
C CYS A 272 -16.60 6.01 17.71
N ALA A 273 -17.62 6.79 18.10
CA ALA A 273 -18.53 6.47 19.19
C ALA A 273 -19.35 5.21 18.89
N VAL A 274 -19.88 5.06 17.67
CA VAL A 274 -20.60 3.86 17.23
C VAL A 274 -19.68 2.65 17.21
N TYR A 275 -18.44 2.76 16.71
CA TYR A 275 -17.50 1.64 16.72
C TYR A 275 -17.26 1.14 18.15
N VAL A 276 -16.96 2.03 19.10
CA VAL A 276 -16.70 1.64 20.50
C VAL A 276 -17.97 1.15 21.21
N ARG A 277 -19.15 1.72 20.92
CA ARG A 277 -20.45 1.21 21.41
C ARG A 277 -20.70 -0.20 20.91
N MET A 278 -20.36 -0.48 19.64
CA MET A 278 -20.46 -1.79 19.03
C MET A 278 -19.44 -2.78 19.61
N ALA A 279 -18.21 -2.36 19.90
CA ALA A 279 -17.23 -3.19 20.61
C ALA A 279 -17.79 -3.66 21.97
N ARG A 280 -18.24 -2.72 22.81
CA ARG A 280 -18.91 -3.00 24.09
C ARG A 280 -20.15 -3.90 23.93
N TYR A 281 -20.93 -3.73 22.87
CA TYR A 281 -22.09 -4.58 22.58
C TYR A 281 -21.68 -6.03 22.27
N TYR A 282 -20.62 -6.24 21.48
CA TYR A 282 -20.10 -7.59 21.22
C TYR A 282 -19.57 -8.25 22.49
N ASP A 283 -18.74 -7.55 23.27
CA ASP A 283 -18.14 -8.08 24.50
C ASP A 283 -19.19 -8.44 25.59
N THR A 284 -20.40 -7.88 25.50
CA THR A 284 -21.50 -8.12 26.47
C THR A 284 -22.63 -9.01 25.96
N HIS A 285 -22.80 -9.18 24.64
CA HIS A 285 -23.92 -9.92 24.02
C HIS A 285 -23.48 -11.03 23.05
N ARG A 286 -22.18 -11.20 22.80
CA ARG A 286 -21.61 -12.23 21.92
C ARG A 286 -20.55 -13.05 22.67
N LYS A 287 -20.13 -14.17 22.06
CA LYS A 287 -19.05 -15.03 22.59
C LYS A 287 -17.65 -14.51 22.25
N THR A 288 -17.56 -13.68 21.22
CA THR A 288 -16.31 -13.15 20.65
C THR A 288 -16.45 -11.64 20.51
N GLY A 289 -15.38 -10.91 20.87
CA GLY A 289 -15.33 -9.46 20.72
C GLY A 289 -15.36 -9.02 19.26
N ILE A 290 -15.65 -7.75 19.00
CA ILE A 290 -15.93 -7.26 17.64
C ILE A 290 -14.81 -7.55 16.63
N VAL A 291 -13.55 -7.33 17.01
CA VAL A 291 -12.38 -7.58 16.14
C VAL A 291 -12.28 -9.07 15.79
N ALA A 292 -12.49 -9.97 16.77
CA ALA A 292 -12.49 -11.41 16.54
C ALA A 292 -13.64 -11.85 15.61
N SER A 293 -14.82 -11.24 15.74
CA SER A 293 -15.97 -11.51 14.87
C SER A 293 -15.88 -10.89 13.46
N LEU A 294 -14.95 -9.98 13.20
CA LEU A 294 -14.79 -9.33 11.89
C LEU A 294 -13.55 -9.83 11.11
N PHE A 295 -12.45 -10.13 11.82
CA PHE A 295 -11.14 -10.44 11.21
C PHE A 295 -10.58 -11.82 11.62
N GLY A 296 -11.20 -12.51 12.59
CA GLY A 296 -10.77 -13.84 13.05
C GLY A 296 -10.02 -13.83 14.38
N GLU A 297 -9.62 -15.01 14.85
CA GLU A 297 -9.08 -15.19 16.21
C GLU A 297 -7.55 -15.25 16.22
N GLU A 298 -6.95 -14.79 17.32
CA GLU A 298 -5.51 -14.77 17.51
C GLU A 298 -5.01 -16.17 17.89
N THR A 299 -4.27 -16.78 16.97
CA THR A 299 -3.85 -18.19 17.05
C THR A 299 -2.38 -18.30 16.66
N ALA A 300 -1.62 -19.13 17.38
CA ALA A 300 -0.31 -19.60 16.92
C ALA A 300 -0.49 -20.79 15.97
N MET A 301 0.10 -20.71 14.78
CA MET A 301 0.10 -21.80 13.80
C MET A 301 1.53 -22.11 13.34
N PRO A 302 1.85 -23.37 13.00
CA PRO A 302 3.13 -23.72 12.36
C PRO A 302 3.37 -22.90 11.09
N TYR A 303 4.60 -22.43 10.91
CA TYR A 303 4.98 -21.55 9.82
C TYR A 303 6.17 -22.11 9.03
N THR A 304 6.15 -21.94 7.71
CA THR A 304 7.23 -22.36 6.82
C THR A 304 7.92 -21.11 6.28
N MET A 305 9.08 -20.77 6.86
CA MET A 305 9.93 -19.68 6.37
C MET A 305 10.30 -19.91 4.91
N PHE A 306 10.21 -18.86 4.09
CA PHE A 306 10.48 -18.88 2.66
C PHE A 306 9.61 -19.89 1.89
N ALA A 307 8.32 -19.97 2.26
CA ALA A 307 7.36 -20.84 1.58
C ALA A 307 7.39 -20.62 0.06
N SER A 308 7.43 -21.73 -0.70
CA SER A 308 7.59 -21.77 -2.16
C SER A 308 8.94 -21.29 -2.72
N ALA A 309 9.96 -21.02 -1.90
CA ALA A 309 11.32 -20.77 -2.37
C ALA A 309 12.17 -22.06 -2.41
N VAL A 310 13.24 -22.06 -3.21
CA VAL A 310 14.32 -23.07 -3.06
C VAL A 310 15.30 -22.57 -2.00
N PHE A 311 15.00 -22.87 -0.74
CA PHE A 311 15.79 -22.44 0.42
C PHE A 311 16.46 -23.62 1.14
N PHE A 312 17.69 -23.40 1.62
CA PHE A 312 18.40 -24.33 2.51
C PHE A 312 19.32 -23.55 3.45
N ALA A 313 19.15 -23.76 4.76
CA ALA A 313 20.11 -23.36 5.79
C ALA A 313 21.02 -24.56 6.14
N PRO A 314 22.35 -24.40 6.21
CA PRO A 314 23.27 -25.49 6.56
C PRO A 314 23.18 -25.91 8.03
N GLU A 315 22.78 -24.99 8.90
CA GLU A 315 22.62 -25.18 10.34
C GLU A 315 21.14 -24.95 10.72
N ARG A 316 20.73 -25.45 11.88
CA ARG A 316 19.40 -25.14 12.41
C ARG A 316 19.40 -23.70 12.93
N HIS A 317 18.34 -22.97 12.61
CA HIS A 317 18.10 -21.65 13.19
C HIS A 317 18.00 -21.76 14.74
N GLU A 318 18.61 -20.80 15.44
CA GLU A 318 18.60 -20.73 16.91
C GLU A 318 17.20 -20.41 17.47
N ASP A 319 16.96 -20.71 18.74
CA ASP A 319 15.68 -20.41 19.39
C ASP A 319 15.51 -18.88 19.54
N CYS A 320 14.43 -18.33 18.97
CA CYS A 320 14.21 -16.89 18.90
C CYS A 320 12.73 -16.49 19.02
N GLU A 321 12.47 -15.22 19.35
CA GLU A 321 11.14 -14.61 19.30
C GLU A 321 11.22 -13.24 18.60
N TYR A 322 10.69 -13.16 17.39
CA TYR A 322 10.65 -11.96 16.56
C TYR A 322 9.27 -11.30 16.66
N ARG A 323 9.21 -10.09 17.21
CA ARG A 323 8.00 -9.27 17.24
C ARG A 323 8.00 -8.33 16.03
N LEU A 324 7.12 -8.58 15.08
CA LEU A 324 6.84 -7.64 14.00
C LEU A 324 6.03 -6.46 14.54
N ASP A 325 5.00 -6.77 15.33
CA ASP A 325 4.15 -5.83 16.06
C ASP A 325 3.54 -6.53 17.31
N PRO A 326 2.76 -5.83 18.17
CA PRO A 326 2.12 -6.41 19.35
C PRO A 326 1.16 -7.59 19.15
N ILE A 327 0.65 -7.84 17.93
CA ILE A 327 -0.27 -8.95 17.62
C ILE A 327 0.32 -9.96 16.62
N HIS A 328 1.49 -9.67 16.02
CA HIS A 328 2.15 -10.50 15.01
C HIS A 328 3.57 -10.89 15.50
N ILE A 329 3.70 -12.11 16.00
CA ILE A 329 4.92 -12.62 16.64
C ILE A 329 5.31 -13.95 16.00
N TYR A 330 6.55 -14.04 15.53
CA TYR A 330 7.17 -15.27 15.07
C TYR A 330 8.04 -15.87 16.18
N ARG A 331 8.03 -17.19 16.31
CA ARG A 331 8.87 -17.93 17.26
C ARG A 331 9.59 -19.05 16.54
N CYS A 332 10.89 -19.21 16.79
CA CYS A 332 11.62 -20.41 16.44
C CYS A 332 11.94 -21.22 17.71
N GLN A 333 11.66 -22.52 17.70
CA GLN A 333 12.05 -23.45 18.75
C GLN A 333 12.57 -24.76 18.13
N ASN A 334 13.80 -25.14 18.46
CA ASN A 334 14.52 -26.29 17.90
C ASN A 334 14.62 -26.31 16.36
N GLY A 335 14.52 -25.13 15.72
CA GLY A 335 14.45 -24.95 14.27
C GLY A 335 13.04 -25.06 13.66
N PHE A 336 12.00 -25.30 14.45
CA PHE A 336 10.61 -25.23 14.01
C PHE A 336 10.05 -23.83 14.23
N TRP A 337 9.34 -23.30 13.24
CA TRP A 337 8.77 -21.95 13.30
C TRP A 337 7.26 -21.98 13.55
N GLU A 338 6.79 -21.06 14.39
CA GLU A 338 5.38 -20.76 14.61
C GLU A 338 5.13 -19.26 14.39
N CYS A 339 3.96 -18.92 13.85
CA CYS A 339 3.49 -17.55 13.65
C CYS A 339 2.20 -17.35 14.48
N MET A 340 2.29 -16.51 15.50
CA MET A 340 1.15 -16.04 16.29
C MET A 340 0.62 -14.75 15.68
N ARG A 341 -0.62 -14.81 15.18
CA ARG A 341 -1.32 -13.66 14.58
C ARG A 341 -2.82 -13.87 14.56
N ILE A 342 -3.57 -12.82 14.19
CA ILE A 342 -4.99 -12.92 13.87
C ILE A 342 -5.16 -13.76 12.58
N HIS A 343 -5.90 -14.85 12.70
CA HIS A 343 -6.17 -15.81 11.64
C HIS A 343 -7.65 -15.76 11.24
N GLY A 344 -7.90 -15.27 10.02
CA GLY A 344 -9.23 -15.06 9.43
C GLY A 344 -9.10 -14.22 8.17
N SER A 345 -9.98 -13.23 7.97
CA SER A 345 -9.86 -12.32 6.82
C SER A 345 -8.69 -11.36 7.00
N ARG A 346 -7.81 -11.31 5.99
CA ARG A 346 -6.79 -10.25 5.83
C ARG A 346 -7.17 -9.24 4.72
N GLN A 347 -8.46 -9.16 4.40
CA GLN A 347 -9.06 -8.15 3.53
C GLN A 347 -9.90 -7.17 4.37
N LYS A 348 -10.32 -6.06 3.75
CA LYS A 348 -11.31 -5.14 4.32
C LYS A 348 -12.60 -5.88 4.65
N SER A 349 -13.25 -5.52 5.76
CA SER A 349 -14.47 -6.17 6.24
C SER A 349 -15.71 -5.48 5.69
N SER A 350 -16.46 -6.18 4.83
CA SER A 350 -17.74 -5.70 4.27
C SER A 350 -18.72 -5.29 5.38
N LYS A 351 -18.81 -6.10 6.43
CA LYS A 351 -19.65 -5.87 7.61
C LYS A 351 -19.23 -4.66 8.44
N LEU A 352 -17.95 -4.23 8.37
CA LEU A 352 -17.54 -2.94 8.93
C LEU A 352 -17.94 -1.79 7.99
N GLY A 353 -17.87 -2.00 6.67
CA GLY A 353 -18.41 -1.08 5.65
C GLY A 353 -19.91 -0.82 5.83
N GLU A 354 -20.72 -1.87 5.93
CA GLU A 354 -22.16 -1.79 6.25
C GLU A 354 -22.42 -0.93 7.50
N MET A 355 -21.60 -1.11 8.56
CA MET A 355 -21.70 -0.33 9.79
C MET A 355 -21.36 1.15 9.58
N MET A 356 -20.30 1.46 8.83
CA MET A 356 -19.84 2.84 8.63
C MET A 356 -20.70 3.60 7.63
N ARG A 357 -21.14 2.95 6.54
CA ARG A 357 -22.15 3.48 5.61
C ARG A 357 -23.45 3.82 6.32
N ALA A 358 -23.89 2.98 7.24
CA ALA A 358 -25.06 3.23 8.08
C ALA A 358 -24.87 4.40 9.05
N CYS A 359 -23.63 4.72 9.47
CA CYS A 359 -23.33 5.90 10.28
C CYS A 359 -23.45 7.18 9.42
N ASP A 360 -22.77 7.21 8.28
CA ASP A 360 -22.81 8.35 7.34
C ASP A 360 -24.26 8.64 6.90
N GLN A 361 -24.99 7.65 6.38
CA GLN A 361 -26.38 7.84 5.95
C GLN A 361 -27.24 8.51 7.03
N ARG A 362 -27.19 8.00 8.26
CA ARG A 362 -28.02 8.50 9.36
C ARG A 362 -27.60 9.90 9.81
N LEU A 363 -26.31 10.21 9.76
CA LEU A 363 -25.81 11.54 10.07
C LEU A 363 -26.15 12.56 8.96
N ARG A 364 -26.13 12.16 7.67
CA ARG A 364 -26.67 12.98 6.57
C ARG A 364 -28.15 13.29 6.75
N LEU A 365 -28.96 12.32 7.16
CA LEU A 365 -30.38 12.55 7.45
C LEU A 365 -30.61 13.54 8.62
N ALA A 366 -29.63 13.71 9.51
CA ALA A 366 -29.69 14.66 10.62
C ALA A 366 -29.09 16.04 10.30
N LEU A 367 -28.02 16.12 9.50
CA LEU A 367 -27.25 17.35 9.23
C LEU A 367 -27.38 17.89 7.80
N ALA A 368 -27.49 17.01 6.80
CA ALA A 368 -27.44 17.35 5.38
C ALA A 368 -28.55 16.64 4.55
N PRO A 369 -29.84 16.77 4.92
CA PRO A 369 -30.95 15.97 4.37
C PRO A 369 -31.27 16.21 2.89
N ALA A 370 -30.57 17.14 2.22
CA ALA A 370 -30.67 17.37 0.78
C ALA A 370 -29.96 16.29 -0.06
N HIS A 371 -28.97 15.57 0.50
CA HIS A 371 -28.17 14.56 -0.22
C HIS A 371 -28.12 13.23 0.55
N PRO A 372 -29.26 12.55 0.75
CA PRO A 372 -29.33 11.31 1.52
C PRO A 372 -28.73 10.13 0.74
N LEU A 373 -27.90 9.31 1.41
CA LEU A 373 -27.51 8.00 0.88
C LEU A 373 -28.73 7.06 0.82
N LYS A 374 -28.70 6.16 -0.16
CA LYS A 374 -29.70 5.10 -0.43
C LYS A 374 -30.01 4.25 0.80
N GLU A 375 -31.30 4.00 1.08
CA GLU A 375 -31.73 3.21 2.24
C GLU A 375 -31.38 1.72 2.14
N GLU A 376 -30.45 1.29 2.98
CA GLU A 376 -30.10 -0.11 3.19
C GLU A 376 -30.72 -0.68 4.48
N LYS A 377 -30.96 -2.00 4.51
CA LYS A 377 -31.71 -2.67 5.60
C LYS A 377 -30.84 -2.99 6.82
N VAL A 378 -30.34 -1.94 7.46
CA VAL A 378 -29.53 -1.99 8.68
C VAL A 378 -30.30 -2.70 9.83
N PRO A 379 -29.68 -3.66 10.56
CA PRO A 379 -30.32 -4.32 11.70
C PRO A 379 -30.77 -3.34 12.80
N LYS A 380 -32.00 -3.51 13.32
CA LYS A 380 -32.64 -2.60 14.29
C LYS A 380 -31.80 -2.26 15.55
N TYR A 381 -30.93 -3.17 16.00
CA TYR A 381 -30.06 -2.91 17.15
C TYR A 381 -28.91 -1.94 16.80
N LEU A 382 -28.32 -2.09 15.61
CA LEU A 382 -27.27 -1.22 15.08
C LEU A 382 -27.85 0.15 14.70
N ALA A 383 -29.00 0.15 14.02
CA ALA A 383 -29.77 1.36 13.72
C ALA A 383 -29.97 2.23 14.98
N LYS A 384 -30.53 1.64 16.05
CA LYS A 384 -30.68 2.35 17.34
C LYS A 384 -29.35 2.78 17.95
N ILE A 385 -28.31 1.94 17.88
CA ILE A 385 -26.97 2.26 18.40
C ILE A 385 -26.39 3.52 17.75
N ILE A 386 -26.64 3.72 16.46
CA ILE A 386 -26.24 4.92 15.73
C ILE A 386 -27.15 6.10 16.10
N ASP A 387 -28.47 5.92 16.08
CA ASP A 387 -29.44 6.97 16.41
C ASP A 387 -29.23 7.54 17.83
N ASP A 388 -28.92 6.67 18.81
CA ASP A 388 -28.63 7.06 20.20
C ASP A 388 -27.35 7.91 20.31
N GLU A 389 -26.28 7.61 19.55
CA GLU A 389 -25.01 8.39 19.59
C GLU A 389 -25.08 9.67 18.76
N ILE A 390 -25.79 9.69 17.62
CA ILE A 390 -26.05 10.92 16.85
C ILE A 390 -26.84 11.91 17.71
N ALA A 391 -27.90 11.45 18.38
CA ALA A 391 -28.66 12.30 19.30
C ALA A 391 -27.81 12.81 20.48
N ALA A 392 -26.92 11.97 21.01
CA ALA A 392 -26.00 12.36 22.08
C ALA A 392 -25.02 13.46 21.61
N TRP A 393 -24.33 13.24 20.48
CA TRP A 393 -23.40 14.21 19.89
C TRP A 393 -24.06 15.55 19.55
N LEU A 394 -25.16 15.54 18.79
CA LEU A 394 -25.83 16.76 18.36
C LEU A 394 -26.44 17.54 19.54
N SER A 395 -26.91 16.86 20.59
CA SER A 395 -27.36 17.54 21.81
C SER A 395 -26.21 18.17 22.61
N TRP A 396 -25.01 17.57 22.56
CA TRP A 396 -23.82 18.16 23.17
C TRP A 396 -23.31 19.35 22.37
N ASP A 397 -23.17 19.23 21.05
CA ASP A 397 -22.72 20.34 20.20
C ASP A 397 -23.66 21.54 20.30
N ALA A 398 -24.98 21.33 20.17
CA ALA A 398 -25.98 22.39 20.34
C ALA A 398 -25.90 23.11 21.71
N ALA A 399 -25.47 22.41 22.77
CA ALA A 399 -25.27 22.98 24.10
C ALA A 399 -23.90 23.66 24.30
N HIS A 400 -22.92 23.40 23.41
CA HIS A 400 -21.54 23.91 23.50
C HIS A 400 -21.13 24.79 22.31
N GLN A 401 -22.05 25.10 21.38
CA GLN A 401 -21.77 26.04 20.30
C GLN A 401 -21.33 27.40 20.87
N PRO A 402 -20.30 28.04 20.28
CA PRO A 402 -19.80 29.31 20.77
C PRO A 402 -20.91 30.37 20.71
N VAL A 403 -21.17 31.02 21.85
CA VAL A 403 -22.21 32.07 21.95
C VAL A 403 -21.86 33.20 20.99
N LYS A 404 -22.61 33.30 19.89
CA LYS A 404 -22.49 34.36 18.89
C LYS A 404 -23.04 35.66 19.49
N ILE A 405 -22.18 36.40 20.18
CA ILE A 405 -22.47 37.76 20.66
C ILE A 405 -22.44 38.69 19.45
N ASP A 406 -23.61 38.90 18.83
CA ASP A 406 -23.80 39.96 17.85
C ASP A 406 -23.85 41.31 18.58
N ILE A 407 -22.91 42.21 18.27
CA ILE A 407 -22.78 43.51 18.92
C ILE A 407 -23.37 44.57 17.99
N ASP A 408 -24.60 44.99 18.27
CA ASP A 408 -25.26 46.08 17.53
C ASP A 408 -24.48 47.39 17.66
N LEU A 409 -23.74 47.72 16.59
CA LEU A 409 -22.93 48.93 16.50
C LEU A 409 -23.77 50.20 16.31
N SER A 410 -25.09 50.11 16.07
CA SER A 410 -25.96 51.29 15.87
C SER A 410 -25.92 52.25 17.07
N GLN A 411 -25.84 51.69 18.28
CA GLN A 411 -25.83 52.46 19.52
C GLN A 411 -24.50 53.20 19.76
N LEU A 412 -23.40 52.83 19.09
CA LEU A 412 -22.13 53.58 19.16
C LEU A 412 -22.28 55.00 18.62
N GLY A 413 -23.21 55.26 17.68
CA GLY A 413 -23.53 56.61 17.23
C GLY A 413 -24.10 57.48 18.35
N HIS A 414 -25.01 56.92 19.16
CA HIS A 414 -25.58 57.59 20.33
C HIS A 414 -24.58 57.76 21.48
N ILE A 415 -23.73 56.76 21.73
CA ILE A 415 -22.67 56.86 22.75
C ILE A 415 -21.67 57.96 22.36
N ARG A 416 -21.27 58.04 21.08
CA ARG A 416 -20.35 59.09 20.59
C ARG A 416 -20.97 60.49 20.67
N SER A 417 -22.25 60.66 20.32
CA SER A 417 -22.90 61.98 20.39
C SER A 417 -23.20 62.42 21.82
N ALA A 418 -23.62 61.51 22.71
CA ALA A 418 -23.76 61.79 24.14
C ALA A 418 -22.41 62.12 24.80
N ALA A 419 -21.32 61.44 24.43
CA ALA A 419 -19.98 61.78 24.92
C ALA A 419 -19.50 63.15 24.41
N ALA A 420 -19.77 63.48 23.15
CA ALA A 420 -19.46 64.80 22.59
C ALA A 420 -20.24 65.93 23.28
N GLN A 421 -21.54 65.75 23.53
CA GLN A 421 -22.36 66.69 24.30
C GLN A 421 -21.89 66.81 25.75
N THR A 422 -21.50 65.71 26.39
CA THR A 422 -20.96 65.71 27.76
C THR A 422 -19.63 66.46 27.83
N ARG A 423 -18.75 66.29 26.84
CA ARG A 423 -17.50 67.05 26.71
C ARG A 423 -17.79 68.55 26.55
N GLU A 424 -18.71 68.92 25.69
CA GLU A 424 -19.09 70.33 25.44
C GLU A 424 -19.69 71.00 26.69
N ALA A 425 -20.47 70.26 27.49
CA ALA A 425 -21.07 70.72 28.74
C ALA A 425 -20.08 70.79 29.92
N LEU A 426 -18.89 70.19 29.79
CA LEU A 426 -17.79 70.27 30.76
C LEU A 426 -16.71 71.29 30.36
N LEU A 427 -16.79 71.83 29.14
CA LEU A 427 -15.84 72.82 28.60
C LEU A 427 -16.02 74.16 29.31
N ILE A 428 -14.91 74.77 29.75
CA ILE A 428 -14.91 76.09 30.40
C ILE A 428 -15.07 77.17 29.32
N ASP A 429 -15.65 78.33 29.63
CA ASP A 429 -15.87 79.40 28.64
C ASP A 429 -14.56 79.86 27.96
N GLU A 430 -13.45 79.86 28.70
CA GLU A 430 -12.09 80.14 28.20
C GLU A 430 -11.64 79.14 27.13
N GLU A 431 -11.99 77.85 27.28
CA GLU A 431 -11.70 76.78 26.29
C GLU A 431 -12.66 76.80 25.09
N ARG A 432 -13.80 77.51 25.19
CA ARG A 432 -14.80 77.61 24.12
C ARG A 432 -14.51 78.72 23.12
N GLU A 433 -13.74 79.74 23.49
CA GLU A 433 -13.38 80.87 22.62
C GLU A 433 -12.11 80.64 21.78
N ASP A 434 -11.20 79.74 22.18
CA ASP A 434 -9.98 79.37 21.42
C ASP A 434 -10.26 78.59 20.09
N GLY A 435 -11.52 78.43 19.72
CA GLY A 435 -12.01 77.67 18.56
C GLY A 435 -11.79 78.34 17.19
N THR A 436 -10.59 78.81 16.88
CA THR A 436 -10.20 79.18 15.49
C THR A 436 -9.59 77.99 14.72
N PRO A 437 -9.88 77.84 13.41
CA PRO A 437 -9.56 76.62 12.67
C PRO A 437 -8.09 76.53 12.27
N ALA A 438 -7.40 75.50 12.75
CA ALA A 438 -6.16 75.04 12.14
C ALA A 438 -6.48 74.31 10.82
N GLU A 439 -5.86 74.74 9.72
CA GLU A 439 -5.97 74.05 8.42
C GLU A 439 -5.26 72.68 8.48
N ALA A 440 -5.72 71.74 7.65
CA ALA A 440 -5.48 70.31 7.88
C ALA A 440 -4.04 69.84 7.63
N GLU A 441 -3.33 69.42 8.68
CA GLU A 441 -2.32 68.36 8.56
C GLU A 441 -3.01 66.99 8.47
N ALA A 442 -3.22 66.51 7.25
CA ALA A 442 -3.82 65.20 6.99
C ALA A 442 -2.79 64.07 7.19
N THR A 443 -2.55 63.66 8.44
CA THR A 443 -1.82 62.42 8.73
C THR A 443 -2.65 61.20 8.32
N LEU A 444 -2.48 60.76 7.08
CA LEU A 444 -3.03 59.50 6.57
C LEU A 444 -2.54 58.32 7.41
N ILE A 445 -3.48 57.62 8.07
CA ILE A 445 -3.29 56.26 8.54
C ILE A 445 -4.17 55.38 7.65
N GLU A 446 -3.54 54.57 6.81
CA GLU A 446 -4.24 53.77 5.80
C GLU A 446 -5.08 52.65 6.43
N GLN A 447 -6.25 52.39 5.85
CA GLN A 447 -6.90 51.08 5.97
C GLN A 447 -6.41 50.20 4.81
N PRO A 448 -5.87 49.00 5.06
CA PRO A 448 -5.41 48.11 3.99
C PRO A 448 -6.59 47.41 3.30
N GLY A 449 -7.21 48.12 2.35
CA GLY A 449 -8.16 47.56 1.39
C GLY A 449 -7.45 46.94 0.19
N ARG A 450 -7.87 45.74 -0.21
CA ARG A 450 -7.52 45.17 -1.53
C ARG A 450 -8.13 46.02 -2.64
N GLU A 451 -7.42 46.21 -3.75
CA GLU A 451 -7.99 45.87 -5.07
C GLU A 451 -6.94 45.70 -6.18
N SER A 452 -7.38 45.22 -7.34
CA SER A 452 -6.56 44.70 -8.44
C SER A 452 -6.16 45.78 -9.46
N ALA A 453 -5.14 45.49 -10.28
CA ALA A 453 -4.76 46.29 -11.45
C ALA A 453 -4.68 45.43 -12.74
N PRO A 454 -5.25 45.87 -13.88
CA PRO A 454 -5.13 45.19 -15.18
C PRO A 454 -3.88 45.65 -15.98
N GLY A 455 -3.63 45.02 -17.14
CA GLY A 455 -2.51 45.34 -18.05
C GLY A 455 -2.70 46.65 -18.86
N MET A 456 -1.96 46.94 -19.94
CA MET A 456 -0.98 46.17 -20.78
C MET A 456 0.08 47.18 -21.32
N THR A 457 1.05 46.97 -22.24
CA THR A 457 1.41 45.91 -23.22
C THR A 457 2.88 46.12 -23.65
N ALA A 458 3.64 45.09 -24.09
CA ALA A 458 4.50 45.10 -25.31
C ALA A 458 5.48 43.90 -25.41
N GLU A 459 5.50 43.28 -26.58
CA GLU A 459 6.43 42.25 -27.09
C GLU A 459 7.26 42.87 -28.28
N PRO A 460 8.14 42.15 -29.04
CA PRO A 460 8.54 40.73 -28.98
C PRO A 460 10.07 40.49 -29.01
N GLY A 461 10.48 39.21 -28.94
CA GLY A 461 11.84 38.75 -29.25
C GLY A 461 11.96 37.22 -29.29
N GLU A 462 12.04 36.63 -30.49
CA GLU A 462 12.04 35.18 -30.71
C GLU A 462 13.37 34.50 -30.32
N MET A 463 13.31 33.23 -29.87
CA MET A 463 14.17 32.17 -30.41
C MET A 463 13.61 30.76 -30.16
N THR A 464 13.54 29.95 -31.21
CA THR A 464 12.90 28.63 -31.22
C THR A 464 13.91 27.49 -31.08
N ILE A 465 13.58 26.45 -30.29
CA ILE A 465 14.10 25.09 -30.47
C ILE A 465 12.93 24.09 -30.40
N GLN A 466 12.91 23.14 -31.34
CA GLN A 466 11.94 22.04 -31.43
C GLN A 466 12.60 20.71 -31.09
N GLN A 467 11.86 19.79 -30.49
CA GLN A 467 11.96 18.32 -30.63
C GLN A 467 10.91 17.66 -29.70
N ALA A 468 10.38 16.46 -29.93
CA ALA A 468 10.03 15.68 -31.13
C ALA A 468 9.48 14.33 -30.61
N GLU A 469 8.45 13.76 -31.25
CA GLU A 469 7.95 12.42 -30.90
C GLU A 469 8.90 11.32 -31.43
N PRO A 470 8.78 10.09 -30.87
CA PRO A 470 8.82 8.89 -31.70
C PRO A 470 7.64 7.93 -31.44
N ASP A 471 7.26 7.19 -32.48
CA ASP A 471 6.17 6.20 -32.52
C ASP A 471 6.35 4.96 -31.61
N GLU A 472 5.28 4.15 -31.54
CA GLU A 472 5.22 2.82 -30.91
C GLU A 472 6.22 1.80 -31.50
N PRO A 473 6.39 0.62 -30.86
CA PRO A 473 5.52 -0.48 -31.28
C PRO A 473 4.89 -1.31 -30.14
N THR A 474 3.72 -1.88 -30.45
CA THR A 474 2.97 -2.83 -29.62
C THR A 474 3.71 -4.16 -29.37
N VAL A 475 3.56 -4.70 -28.15
CA VAL A 475 3.95 -6.07 -27.78
C VAL A 475 2.80 -6.73 -27.03
N SER A 476 2.32 -7.88 -27.53
CA SER A 476 1.21 -8.62 -26.91
C SER A 476 1.65 -9.35 -25.65
N THR A 477 1.02 -9.09 -24.51
CA THR A 477 1.27 -9.81 -23.26
C THR A 477 0.35 -11.03 -23.16
N GLU A 478 0.86 -12.23 -23.40
CA GLU A 478 0.13 -13.48 -23.11
C GLU A 478 0.24 -13.83 -21.62
N GLU A 479 -0.89 -13.91 -20.92
CA GLU A 479 -0.94 -14.17 -19.48
C GLU A 479 -0.54 -15.62 -19.12
N PHE A 480 0.59 -15.80 -18.44
CA PHE A 480 1.00 -17.11 -17.92
C PHE A 480 0.44 -17.39 -16.53
N GLY A 481 -0.76 -17.99 -16.47
CA GLY A 481 -1.40 -18.44 -15.23
C GLY A 481 -0.58 -19.49 -14.47
N VAL A 482 0.05 -19.10 -13.36
CA VAL A 482 0.88 -19.98 -12.52
C VAL A 482 0.01 -20.82 -11.56
N MET A 483 -0.41 -22.00 -12.03
CA MET A 483 -1.03 -23.02 -11.16
C MET A 483 0.03 -23.79 -10.36
N ALA A 484 -0.13 -23.81 -9.03
CA ALA A 484 0.70 -24.61 -8.13
C ALA A 484 0.13 -26.01 -7.90
N PRO A 485 0.94 -27.08 -7.81
CA PRO A 485 0.47 -28.43 -7.54
C PRO A 485 0.11 -28.64 -6.05
N LEU A 486 -1.15 -29.00 -5.79
CA LEU A 486 -1.61 -29.47 -4.48
C LEU A 486 -1.23 -30.94 -4.24
N LEU A 487 -0.93 -31.30 -2.98
CA LEU A 487 -0.84 -32.70 -2.55
C LEU A 487 -1.56 -32.95 -1.21
N VAL A 488 -2.39 -34.00 -1.22
CA VAL A 488 -3.05 -34.69 -0.08
C VAL A 488 -4.17 -33.94 0.68
N SER A 489 -5.37 -34.01 0.09
CA SER A 489 -6.59 -34.55 0.72
C SER A 489 -7.02 -34.08 2.13
N ALA A 490 -7.80 -33.00 2.17
CA ALA A 490 -8.84 -32.71 3.17
C ALA A 490 -10.09 -32.14 2.42
N PRO A 491 -11.32 -32.18 2.97
CA PRO A 491 -12.53 -31.85 2.20
C PRO A 491 -12.57 -30.38 1.73
N ALA A 492 -13.15 -30.17 0.54
CA ALA A 492 -13.02 -28.92 -0.20
C ALA A 492 -13.62 -27.70 0.53
N PRO A 493 -12.85 -26.63 0.78
CA PRO A 493 -13.41 -25.29 0.93
C PRO A 493 -13.87 -24.79 -0.44
N VAL A 494 -15.01 -24.09 -0.49
CA VAL A 494 -15.44 -23.38 -1.70
C VAL A 494 -14.45 -22.24 -1.95
N ALA A 495 -13.84 -22.22 -3.13
CA ALA A 495 -12.86 -21.19 -3.48
C ALA A 495 -13.57 -19.84 -3.75
N PRO A 496 -13.20 -18.75 -3.05
CA PRO A 496 -13.48 -17.40 -3.55
C PRO A 496 -12.59 -17.12 -4.76
N ALA A 497 -13.06 -16.25 -5.67
CA ALA A 497 -12.28 -15.81 -6.82
C ALA A 497 -11.08 -14.93 -6.40
N SER A 498 -10.04 -14.89 -7.23
CA SER A 498 -8.77 -14.20 -6.95
C SER A 498 -8.86 -12.67 -7.15
N ALA A 499 -9.31 -11.94 -6.11
CA ALA A 499 -9.41 -10.48 -6.11
C ALA A 499 -8.05 -9.75 -5.95
N GLU A 500 -7.04 -10.11 -6.75
CA GLU A 500 -5.73 -9.41 -6.82
C GLU A 500 -5.30 -9.06 -8.26
N ALA A 501 -6.23 -9.07 -9.23
CA ALA A 501 -5.96 -8.76 -10.65
C ALA A 501 -6.91 -7.73 -11.28
N THR A 502 -8.00 -7.33 -10.62
CA THR A 502 -9.20 -6.78 -11.28
C THR A 502 -9.38 -5.27 -11.23
N ASN A 503 -8.67 -4.51 -10.38
CA ASN A 503 -8.85 -3.05 -10.26
C ASN A 503 -8.21 -2.24 -11.43
N LYS A 504 -8.39 -2.69 -12.67
CA LYS A 504 -8.15 -1.95 -13.91
C LYS A 504 -9.38 -2.10 -14.80
N LEU A 505 -10.13 -1.01 -14.92
CA LEU A 505 -11.20 -0.88 -15.93
C LEU A 505 -10.63 -1.17 -17.33
N ALA A 506 -11.39 -1.87 -18.16
CA ALA A 506 -11.06 -2.07 -19.56
C ALA A 506 -11.01 -0.72 -20.31
N PRO A 507 -10.28 -0.59 -21.44
CA PRO A 507 -10.14 0.69 -22.14
C PRO A 507 -11.47 1.34 -22.59
N ALA A 508 -12.52 0.56 -22.81
CA ALA A 508 -13.86 1.08 -23.10
C ALA A 508 -14.63 1.53 -21.84
N GLU A 509 -14.44 0.85 -20.72
CA GLU A 509 -15.02 1.19 -19.41
C GLU A 509 -14.41 2.49 -18.85
N ASP A 510 -13.08 2.60 -18.92
CA ASP A 510 -12.31 3.80 -18.55
C ASP A 510 -12.69 5.02 -19.44
N ALA A 511 -12.89 4.80 -20.74
CA ALA A 511 -13.37 5.83 -21.66
C ALA A 511 -14.82 6.25 -21.38
N PHE A 512 -15.70 5.30 -21.03
CA PHE A 512 -17.09 5.60 -20.68
C PHE A 512 -17.19 6.36 -19.35
N LEU A 513 -16.42 5.95 -18.34
CA LEU A 513 -16.38 6.63 -17.04
C LEU A 513 -15.87 8.08 -17.18
N ARG A 514 -14.81 8.33 -17.97
CA ARG A 514 -14.38 9.72 -18.28
C ARG A 514 -15.45 10.50 -19.03
N ALA A 515 -16.13 9.89 -20.00
CA ALA A 515 -17.19 10.55 -20.73
C ALA A 515 -18.37 10.95 -19.84
N LEU A 516 -18.67 10.19 -18.78
CA LEU A 516 -19.65 10.59 -17.77
C LEU A 516 -19.15 11.75 -16.89
N LEU A 517 -17.90 11.71 -16.40
CA LEU A 517 -17.28 12.82 -15.64
C LEU A 517 -17.23 14.13 -16.45
N GLU A 518 -16.92 14.05 -17.74
CA GLU A 518 -16.91 15.19 -18.67
C GLU A 518 -18.32 15.60 -19.16
N GLN A 519 -19.38 14.89 -18.74
CA GLN A 519 -20.76 15.05 -19.21
C GLN A 519 -20.90 14.98 -20.76
N ASN A 520 -20.03 14.22 -21.39
CA ASN A 520 -19.78 14.16 -22.82
C ASN A 520 -20.51 12.98 -23.48
N THR A 521 -21.80 13.16 -23.72
CA THR A 521 -22.69 12.11 -24.28
C THR A 521 -22.20 11.52 -25.60
N ALA A 522 -21.51 12.30 -26.44
CA ALA A 522 -20.95 11.82 -27.71
C ALA A 522 -19.79 10.83 -27.50
N GLN A 523 -18.93 11.07 -26.50
CA GLN A 523 -17.87 10.12 -26.14
C GLN A 523 -18.46 8.87 -25.45
N ALA A 524 -19.49 9.04 -24.60
CA ALA A 524 -20.14 7.94 -23.89
C ALA A 524 -20.75 6.93 -24.89
N THR A 525 -21.54 7.41 -25.86
CA THR A 525 -22.08 6.56 -26.95
C THR A 525 -20.96 5.80 -27.67
N SER A 526 -19.88 6.49 -28.04
CA SER A 526 -18.77 5.87 -28.78
C SER A 526 -17.92 4.90 -27.94
N ALA A 527 -17.96 5.00 -26.60
CA ALA A 527 -17.34 4.02 -25.71
C ALA A 527 -18.18 2.74 -25.58
N VAL A 528 -19.52 2.86 -25.53
CA VAL A 528 -20.44 1.69 -25.61
C VAL A 528 -20.30 0.97 -26.96
N GLU A 529 -20.26 1.70 -28.08
CA GLU A 529 -20.01 1.11 -29.41
C GLU A 529 -18.68 0.35 -29.47
N ARG A 530 -17.64 0.81 -28.76
CA ARG A 530 -16.32 0.18 -28.70
C ARG A 530 -16.21 -0.98 -27.70
N SER A 531 -17.08 -1.06 -26.69
CA SER A 531 -17.11 -2.22 -25.77
C SER A 531 -17.76 -3.44 -26.41
N GLY A 532 -18.69 -3.24 -27.35
CA GLY A 532 -19.52 -4.30 -27.93
C GLY A 532 -20.58 -4.84 -26.96
N GLN A 533 -20.80 -4.17 -25.83
CA GLN A 533 -21.81 -4.49 -24.82
C GLN A 533 -22.99 -3.50 -24.90
N SER A 534 -24.07 -3.75 -24.16
CA SER A 534 -25.08 -2.72 -23.90
C SER A 534 -24.61 -1.73 -22.83
N GLU A 535 -25.21 -0.54 -22.81
CA GLU A 535 -24.96 0.48 -21.78
C GLU A 535 -25.17 -0.08 -20.36
N ASP A 536 -26.28 -0.78 -20.13
CA ASP A 536 -26.58 -1.50 -18.88
C ASP A 536 -25.43 -2.42 -18.43
N MET A 537 -24.91 -3.27 -19.34
CA MET A 537 -23.84 -4.22 -19.01
C MET A 537 -22.51 -3.53 -18.75
N LEU A 538 -22.23 -2.42 -19.46
CA LEU A 538 -21.01 -1.64 -19.26
C LEU A 538 -21.05 -0.92 -17.90
N VAL A 539 -22.22 -0.38 -17.52
CA VAL A 539 -22.45 0.24 -16.21
C VAL A 539 -22.34 -0.79 -15.08
N ASP A 540 -22.92 -1.98 -15.24
CA ASP A 540 -22.78 -3.06 -14.25
C ASP A 540 -21.32 -3.51 -14.12
N SER A 541 -20.58 -3.69 -15.23
CA SER A 541 -19.16 -4.09 -15.23
C SER A 541 -18.25 -3.04 -14.57
N ILE A 542 -18.48 -1.75 -14.85
CA ILE A 542 -17.79 -0.63 -14.15
C ILE A 542 -18.13 -0.64 -12.66
N ASN A 543 -19.41 -0.83 -12.30
CA ASN A 543 -19.84 -0.86 -10.91
C ASN A 543 -19.25 -2.04 -10.13
N GLU A 544 -19.23 -3.26 -10.68
CA GLU A 544 -18.56 -4.41 -10.05
C GLU A 544 -17.06 -4.15 -9.87
N THR A 545 -16.38 -3.63 -10.90
CA THR A 545 -14.94 -3.33 -10.88
C THR A 545 -14.58 -2.22 -9.88
N LEU A 546 -15.42 -1.21 -9.73
CA LEU A 546 -15.22 -0.13 -8.76
C LEU A 546 -15.72 -0.47 -7.35
N PHE A 547 -16.60 -1.47 -7.18
CA PHE A 547 -17.09 -1.88 -5.85
C PHE A 547 -15.94 -2.37 -4.95
N ASP A 548 -14.95 -3.08 -5.51
CA ASP A 548 -13.73 -3.52 -4.81
C ASP A 548 -12.80 -2.35 -4.40
N LEU A 549 -12.96 -1.16 -5.01
CA LEU A 549 -12.17 0.04 -4.73
C LEU A 549 -12.88 1.03 -3.80
N VAL A 550 -14.16 1.29 -4.05
CA VAL A 550 -14.99 2.32 -3.40
C VAL A 550 -15.85 1.74 -2.27
N GLY A 551 -16.21 0.46 -2.35
CA GLY A 551 -17.17 -0.19 -1.45
C GLY A 551 -18.63 0.16 -1.72
N ASP A 552 -18.93 0.72 -2.90
CA ASP A 552 -20.26 1.18 -3.32
C ASP A 552 -20.44 1.12 -4.83
N THR A 553 -21.70 1.21 -5.28
CA THR A 553 -22.09 1.54 -6.65
C THR A 553 -21.64 2.97 -6.97
N VAL A 554 -21.01 3.20 -8.13
CA VAL A 554 -20.47 4.52 -8.53
C VAL A 554 -21.34 5.19 -9.60
N ILE A 555 -21.95 4.42 -10.49
CA ILE A 555 -22.85 4.88 -11.56
C ILE A 555 -24.27 4.38 -11.28
N GLU A 556 -25.26 5.27 -11.35
CA GLU A 556 -26.69 4.93 -11.29
C GLU A 556 -27.44 5.36 -12.56
N PHE A 557 -28.62 4.78 -12.80
CA PHE A 557 -29.49 5.19 -13.91
C PHE A 557 -30.46 6.29 -13.47
N GLY A 558 -30.14 7.52 -13.86
CA GLY A 558 -30.99 8.70 -13.68
C GLY A 558 -32.05 8.85 -14.79
N ALA A 559 -32.84 9.92 -14.70
CA ALA A 559 -33.91 10.21 -15.67
C ALA A 559 -33.42 10.60 -17.08
N ALA A 560 -32.11 10.79 -17.26
CA ALA A 560 -31.46 11.18 -18.52
C ALA A 560 -30.53 10.10 -19.11
N GLY A 561 -30.40 8.94 -18.45
CA GLY A 561 -29.38 7.92 -18.75
C GLY A 561 -28.52 7.60 -17.51
N PRO A 562 -27.41 6.87 -17.68
CA PRO A 562 -26.46 6.62 -16.60
C PRO A 562 -25.74 7.92 -16.18
N GLN A 563 -25.57 8.10 -14.88
CA GLN A 563 -24.91 9.24 -14.24
C GLN A 563 -24.01 8.75 -13.10
N ILE A 564 -22.88 9.42 -12.87
CA ILE A 564 -22.06 9.16 -11.69
C ILE A 564 -22.76 9.77 -10.47
N ILE A 565 -22.70 9.09 -9.32
CA ILE A 565 -23.22 9.64 -8.06
C ILE A 565 -22.30 10.78 -7.62
N GLU A 566 -22.84 11.99 -7.37
CA GLU A 566 -22.10 13.24 -7.06
C GLU A 566 -20.98 13.09 -6.00
N ASP A 567 -21.12 12.14 -5.07
CA ASP A 567 -20.12 11.82 -4.05
C ASP A 567 -18.79 11.29 -4.61
N TYR A 568 -18.78 10.75 -5.85
CA TYR A 568 -17.65 10.06 -6.47
C TYR A 568 -17.13 10.77 -7.75
N GLU A 569 -17.56 12.01 -8.02
CA GLU A 569 -17.13 12.79 -9.19
C GLU A 569 -15.75 13.48 -9.04
N ALA A 570 -15.16 13.50 -7.84
CA ALA A 570 -14.05 14.39 -7.47
C ALA A 570 -13.05 13.81 -6.47
#